data_AF-A0A8T5SPT2-F1
#
_entry.id   AF-A0A8T5SPT2-F1
#
_cell.length_a   1.000
_cell.length_b   1.000
_cell.length_c   1.000
_cell.angle_alpha   90.00
_cell.angle_beta   90.00
_cell.angle_gamma   90.00
#
_symmetry.space_group_name_H-M   'P 1'
#
loop_
_entity.id
_entity.type
_entity.pdbx_description
1 polymer ?
#
loop_
_entity_poly.entity_id
_entity_poly.type
_entity_poly.pdbx_seq_one_letter_code
_entity_poly.pdbx_strand_id
1 'polypeptide(L)'
;MDRFPDIVKEISEKDGSHFVLHVCLEETHVNQAGFKIGSIVKYSDIKRVTTLTVDGSPHCVQLLYVVEDIKRHFPSHIETDHYVIEKEKLYEITADAVKRSRHLSKIQKMLDG
;
A
#
# COMPACT_ATOMS: atom_id res chain seq x y z
N MET A 1 -14.21 -2.42 -11.22
CA MET A 1 -15.35 -2.71 -10.33
C MET A 1 -14.77 -3.03 -8.97
N ASP A 2 -15.21 -2.32 -7.94
CA ASP A 2 -14.63 -2.46 -6.60
C ASP A 2 -15.17 -3.71 -5.92
N ARG A 3 -14.27 -4.59 -5.45
CA ARG A 3 -14.67 -5.79 -4.69
C ARG A 3 -15.31 -5.43 -3.35
N PHE A 4 -14.96 -4.27 -2.78
CA PHE A 4 -15.43 -3.79 -1.48
C PHE A 4 -15.78 -2.30 -1.55
N PRO A 5 -16.88 -1.92 -2.23
CA PRO A 5 -17.18 -0.52 -2.54
C PRO A 5 -17.36 0.34 -1.27
N ASP A 6 -17.96 -0.22 -0.21
CA ASP A 6 -18.19 0.50 1.05
C ASP A 6 -16.87 0.82 1.77
N ILE A 7 -15.94 -0.15 1.82
CA ILE A 7 -14.62 0.03 2.44
C ILE A 7 -13.77 1.02 1.62
N VAL A 8 -13.82 0.92 0.28
CA VAL A 8 -13.13 1.87 -0.60
C VAL A 8 -13.64 3.28 -0.35
N LYS A 9 -14.96 3.45 -0.22
CA LYS A 9 -15.57 4.73 0.09
C LYS A 9 -15.13 5.26 1.45
N GLU A 10 -15.21 4.44 2.50
CA GLU A 10 -14.76 4.79 3.86
C GLU A 10 -13.32 5.32 3.86
N ILE A 11 -12.39 4.57 3.25
CA ILE A 11 -10.99 4.98 3.15
C ILE A 11 -10.81 6.22 2.28
N SER A 12 -11.54 6.33 1.17
CA SER A 12 -11.42 7.47 0.27
C SER A 12 -11.87 8.77 0.93
N GLU A 13 -12.90 8.74 1.77
CA GLU A 13 -13.44 9.94 2.44
C GLU A 13 -12.63 10.33 3.68
N LYS A 14 -11.76 9.42 4.16
CA LYS A 14 -10.83 9.68 5.27
C LYS A 14 -9.83 10.78 4.92
N ASP A 15 -9.45 11.59 5.91
CA ASP A 15 -8.37 12.58 5.85
C ASP A 15 -8.44 13.60 4.69
N GLY A 16 -9.65 14.07 4.35
CA GLY A 16 -9.83 15.18 3.41
C GLY A 16 -10.07 14.79 1.95
N SER A 17 -10.56 13.57 1.70
CA SER A 17 -10.87 12.99 0.40
C SER A 17 -9.65 12.59 -0.44
N HIS A 18 -9.59 11.32 -0.83
CA HIS A 18 -8.57 10.75 -1.71
C HIS A 18 -9.12 10.57 -3.12
N PHE A 19 -8.25 10.74 -4.11
CA PHE A 19 -8.54 10.30 -5.48
C PHE A 19 -8.19 8.83 -5.63
N VAL A 20 -9.18 7.99 -5.95
CA VAL A 20 -9.03 6.54 -5.99
C VAL A 20 -8.46 6.08 -7.34
N LEU A 21 -7.42 5.24 -7.28
CA LEU A 21 -6.81 4.59 -8.43
C LEU A 21 -6.72 3.08 -8.19
N HIS A 22 -6.96 2.30 -9.24
CA HIS A 22 -6.87 0.84 -9.19
C HIS A 22 -5.69 0.34 -10.00
N VAL A 23 -4.97 -0.63 -9.44
CA VAL A 23 -3.91 -1.36 -10.14
C VAL A 23 -3.92 -2.82 -9.70
N CYS A 24 -3.86 -3.73 -10.67
CA CYS A 24 -3.68 -5.16 -10.42
C CYS A 24 -2.21 -5.51 -10.66
N LEU A 25 -1.50 -5.96 -9.63
CA LEU A 25 -0.08 -6.34 -9.75
C LEU A 25 0.13 -7.78 -10.25
N GLU A 26 -0.94 -8.51 -10.53
CA GLU A 26 -0.90 -9.73 -11.33
C GLU A 26 -0.70 -9.41 -12.82
N GLU A 27 -1.31 -8.31 -13.29
CA GLU A 27 -1.26 -7.89 -14.70
C GLU A 27 -0.20 -6.80 -14.97
N THR A 28 -0.04 -5.87 -14.02
CA THR A 28 0.90 -4.75 -14.12
C THR A 28 2.14 -5.04 -13.30
N HIS A 29 3.31 -5.07 -13.93
CA HIS A 29 4.55 -5.30 -13.22
C HIS A 29 4.79 -4.20 -12.16
N VAL A 30 5.22 -4.60 -10.95
CA VAL A 30 5.40 -3.69 -9.80
C VAL A 30 6.23 -2.45 -10.11
N ASN A 31 7.30 -2.57 -10.91
CA ASN A 31 8.12 -1.41 -11.31
C ASN A 31 7.36 -0.40 -12.17
N GLN A 32 6.44 -0.85 -13.04
CA GLN A 32 5.62 0.06 -13.85
C GLN A 32 4.63 0.82 -12.98
N ALA A 33 3.99 0.12 -12.03
CA ALA A 33 3.11 0.74 -11.05
C ALA A 33 3.89 1.74 -10.19
N GLY A 34 5.03 1.34 -9.65
CA GLY A 34 5.91 2.17 -8.83
C GLY A 34 6.37 3.45 -9.54
N PHE A 35 6.81 3.33 -10.80
CA PHE A 35 7.23 4.50 -11.57
C PHE A 35 6.09 5.49 -11.81
N LYS A 36 4.88 5.00 -12.10
CA LYS A 36 3.70 5.85 -12.24
C LYS A 36 3.31 6.52 -10.93
N ILE A 37 3.25 5.77 -9.83
CA ILE A 37 2.90 6.33 -8.51
C ILE A 37 3.94 7.37 -8.08
N GLY A 38 5.23 7.07 -8.21
CA GLY A 38 6.31 8.01 -7.91
C GLY A 38 6.26 9.27 -8.78
N SER A 39 5.92 9.14 -10.06
CA SER A 39 5.71 10.29 -10.96
C SER A 39 4.51 11.13 -10.52
N ILE A 40 3.38 10.52 -10.19
CA ILE A 40 2.19 11.22 -9.67
C ILE A 40 2.54 11.97 -8.39
N VAL A 41 3.22 11.31 -7.45
CA VAL A 41 3.70 11.92 -6.22
C VAL A 41 4.54 13.15 -6.50
N LYS A 42 5.57 13.01 -7.35
CA LYS A 42 6.54 14.07 -7.60
C LYS A 42 5.97 15.25 -8.38
N TYR A 43 5.20 14.98 -9.44
CA TYR A 43 4.76 16.01 -10.39
C TYR A 43 3.43 16.66 -10.00
N SER A 44 2.61 15.99 -9.17
CA SER A 44 1.34 16.54 -8.68
C SER A 44 1.40 17.00 -7.22
N ASP A 45 2.59 17.05 -6.63
CA ASP A 45 2.84 17.48 -5.24
C ASP A 45 1.98 16.74 -4.19
N ILE A 46 1.74 15.44 -4.41
CA ILE A 46 0.90 14.62 -3.53
C ILE A 46 1.58 14.44 -2.18
N LYS A 47 0.88 14.77 -1.09
CA LYS A 47 1.41 14.70 0.29
C LYS A 47 1.07 13.42 1.03
N ARG A 48 0.05 12.68 0.60
CA ARG A 48 -0.40 11.44 1.24
C ARG A 48 -0.70 10.38 0.20
N VAL A 49 -0.22 9.16 0.44
CA VAL A 49 -0.55 7.99 -0.37
C VAL A 49 -1.08 6.91 0.55
N THR A 50 -2.34 6.53 0.32
CA THR A 50 -3.02 5.48 1.08
C THR A 50 -3.13 4.22 0.24
N THR A 51 -2.67 3.10 0.77
CA THR A 51 -2.70 1.80 0.10
C THR A 51 -3.78 0.93 0.71
N LEU A 52 -4.64 0.33 -0.12
CA LEU A 52 -5.66 -0.63 0.28
C LEU A 52 -5.54 -1.90 -0.56
N THR A 53 -5.35 -3.05 0.06
CA THR A 53 -5.23 -4.34 -0.65
C THR A 53 -6.02 -5.45 0.03
N VAL A 54 -6.14 -6.62 -0.63
CA VAL A 54 -6.52 -7.85 0.06
C VAL A 54 -5.31 -8.44 0.78
N ASP A 55 -5.52 -9.01 1.97
CA ASP A 55 -4.48 -9.74 2.69
C ASP A 55 -4.23 -11.12 2.08
N GLY A 56 -3.06 -11.72 2.35
CA GLY A 56 -2.70 -13.07 1.91
C GLY A 56 -2.34 -13.23 0.43
N SER A 57 -2.56 -12.23 -0.43
CA SER A 57 -2.22 -12.29 -1.85
C SER A 57 -0.73 -11.96 -2.11
N PRO A 58 0.03 -12.81 -2.83
CA PRO A 58 1.43 -12.54 -3.16
C PRO A 58 1.60 -11.40 -4.16
N HIS A 59 0.57 -11.09 -4.96
CA HIS A 59 0.60 -10.00 -5.93
C HIS A 59 0.21 -8.68 -5.26
N CYS A 60 -0.85 -8.67 -4.45
CA CYS A 60 -1.36 -7.43 -3.87
C CYS A 60 -0.39 -6.83 -2.84
N VAL A 61 0.31 -7.68 -2.08
CA VAL A 61 1.29 -7.23 -1.08
C VAL A 61 2.43 -6.39 -1.70
N GLN A 62 2.71 -6.59 -2.99
CA GLN A 62 3.72 -5.82 -3.71
C GLN A 62 3.40 -4.31 -3.77
N LEU A 63 2.12 -3.92 -3.68
CA LEU A 63 1.72 -2.51 -3.70
C LEU A 63 2.16 -1.79 -2.42
N LEU A 64 2.06 -2.46 -1.26
CA LEU A 64 2.56 -1.91 0.00
C LEU A 64 4.07 -1.72 -0.06
N TYR A 65 4.80 -2.68 -0.64
CA TYR A 65 6.25 -2.60 -0.79
C TYR A 65 6.67 -1.43 -1.68
N VAL A 66 6.00 -1.22 -2.81
CA VAL A 66 6.39 -0.17 -3.74
C VAL A 66 6.06 1.22 -3.18
N VAL A 67 4.95 1.38 -2.45
CA VAL A 67 4.62 2.65 -1.79
C VAL A 67 5.63 2.98 -0.68
N GLU A 68 6.05 2.00 0.11
CA GLU A 68 7.13 2.21 1.10
C GLU A 68 8.49 2.49 0.45
N ASP A 69 8.77 1.92 -0.72
CA ASP A 69 9.97 2.24 -1.48
C ASP A 69 9.94 3.67 -2.04
N ILE A 70 8.78 4.13 -2.53
CA ILE A 70 8.57 5.51 -2.98
C ILE A 70 8.79 6.49 -1.81
N LYS A 71 8.28 6.20 -0.62
CA LYS A 71 8.54 7.02 0.58
C LYS A 71 10.02 7.19 0.88
N ARG A 72 10.84 6.16 0.66
CA ARG A 72 12.30 6.27 0.86
C ARG A 72 12.98 7.19 -0.14
N HIS A 73 12.44 7.32 -1.34
CA HIS A 73 12.92 8.27 -2.35
C HIS A 73 12.44 9.71 -2.06
N PHE A 74 11.32 9.87 -1.35
CA PHE A 74 10.70 11.16 -1.04
C PHE A 74 10.34 11.34 0.46
N PRO A 75 11.29 11.18 1.40
CA PRO A 75 10.99 10.99 2.82
C PRO A 75 10.37 12.20 3.53
N SER A 76 10.67 13.42 3.08
CA SER A 76 10.12 14.66 3.64
C SER A 76 8.92 15.19 2.84
N HIS A 77 8.47 14.44 1.83
CA HIS A 77 7.45 14.90 0.89
C HIS A 77 6.12 14.17 1.04
N ILE A 78 6.16 12.90 1.49
CA ILE A 78 4.95 12.06 1.55
C ILE A 78 4.75 11.36 2.90
N GLU A 79 3.50 11.34 3.33
CA GLU A 79 2.96 10.42 4.33
C GLU A 79 2.39 9.18 3.64
N THR A 80 2.47 8.03 4.31
CA THR A 80 1.98 6.75 3.78
C THR A 80 1.16 6.04 4.83
N ASP A 81 -0.03 5.59 4.42
CA ASP A 81 -0.96 4.82 5.23
C ASP A 81 -1.25 3.50 4.50
N HIS A 82 -1.31 2.38 5.23
CA HIS A 82 -1.50 1.06 4.63
C HIS A 82 -2.62 0.31 5.30
N TYR A 83 -3.49 -0.28 4.47
CA TYR A 83 -4.62 -1.07 4.90
C TYR A 83 -4.72 -2.35 4.10
N VAL A 84 -5.13 -3.42 4.78
CA VAL A 84 -5.45 -4.70 4.16
C VAL A 84 -6.85 -5.16 4.56
N ILE A 85 -7.50 -5.89 3.66
CA ILE A 85 -8.81 -6.50 3.87
C ILE A 85 -8.61 -8.01 4.03
N GLU A 86 -9.00 -8.54 5.18
CA GLU A 86 -9.04 -9.97 5.48
C GLU A 86 -10.44 -10.33 5.98
N LYS A 87 -11.12 -11.26 5.30
CA LYS A 87 -12.50 -11.69 5.62
C LYS A 87 -13.45 -10.51 5.83
N GLU A 88 -13.47 -9.58 4.88
CA GLU A 88 -14.32 -8.37 4.88
C GLU A 88 -14.04 -7.38 6.02
N LYS A 89 -12.95 -7.57 6.77
CA LYS A 89 -12.52 -6.66 7.83
C LYS A 89 -11.30 -5.88 7.38
N LEU A 90 -11.32 -4.57 7.66
CA LEU A 90 -10.23 -3.65 7.42
C LEU A 90 -9.22 -3.70 8.57
N TYR A 91 -7.94 -3.80 8.24
CA TYR A 91 -6.84 -3.74 9.20
C TYR A 91 -5.84 -2.68 8.76
N GLU A 92 -5.47 -1.80 9.69
CA GLU A 92 -4.37 -0.85 9.49
C GLU A 92 -3.03 -1.55 9.74
N ILE A 93 -2.08 -1.34 8.82
CA ILE A 93 -0.79 -2.00 8.81
C ILE A 93 0.32 -0.96 8.93
N THR A 94 1.21 -1.17 9.91
CA THR A 94 2.34 -0.27 10.11
C THR A 94 3.40 -0.43 9.01
N ALA A 95 4.13 0.64 8.71
CA ALA A 95 5.27 0.59 7.78
C ALA A 95 6.32 -0.48 8.19
N ASP A 96 6.49 -0.71 9.49
CA ASP A 96 7.39 -1.75 10.00
C ASP A 96 6.87 -3.16 9.72
N ALA A 97 5.55 -3.40 9.81
CA ALA A 97 4.95 -4.66 9.41
C ALA A 97 5.15 -4.92 7.90
N VAL A 98 4.91 -3.92 7.06
CA VAL A 98 5.18 -3.98 5.60
C VAL A 98 6.65 -4.29 5.32
N LYS A 99 7.57 -3.62 6.04
CA LYS A 99 9.01 -3.87 5.89
C LYS A 99 9.39 -5.28 6.33
N ARG A 100 8.80 -5.80 7.42
CA ARG A 100 9.09 -7.14 7.94
C ARG A 100 8.54 -8.25 7.06
N SER A 101 7.37 -8.08 6.45
CA SER A 101 6.72 -9.12 5.65
C SER A 101 7.57 -9.57 4.44
N ARG A 102 8.44 -8.70 3.90
CA ARG A 102 9.42 -9.07 2.85
C ARG A 102 10.75 -9.67 3.36
N HIS A 103 10.90 -9.90 4.65
CA HIS A 103 12.12 -10.43 5.26
C HIS A 103 11.83 -11.73 6.03
N LEU A 104 11.70 -12.85 5.31
CA LEU A 104 11.36 -14.16 5.90
C LEU A 104 12.28 -14.57 7.05
N SER A 105 13.58 -14.27 6.97
CA SER A 105 14.52 -14.54 8.07
C SER A 105 14.23 -13.76 9.35
N LYS A 106 13.64 -12.57 9.25
CA LYS A 106 13.19 -11.79 10.42
C LYS A 106 11.88 -12.33 10.97
N ILE A 107 10.97 -12.76 10.10
CA ILE A 107 9.71 -13.39 10.50
C ILE A 107 10.01 -14.69 11.25
N GLN A 108 10.90 -15.54 10.72
CA GLN A 108 11.30 -16.78 11.38
C GLN A 108 11.84 -16.51 12.79
N LYS A 109 12.75 -15.55 12.93
CA LYS A 109 13.26 -15.13 14.25
C LYS A 109 12.17 -14.66 15.21
N MET A 110 11.06 -14.08 14.72
CA MET A 110 9.95 -13.68 15.59
C MET A 110 9.09 -14.87 16.01
N LEU A 111 9.03 -15.93 15.20
CA LEU A 111 8.31 -17.16 15.49
C LEU A 111 9.10 -18.08 16.43
N ASP A 112 10.42 -18.03 16.37
CA ASP A 112 11.32 -18.84 17.20
C ASP A 112 11.39 -18.39 18.67
N GLY A 113 10.93 -17.18 18.99
CA GLY A 113 11.01 -16.57 20.32
C GLY A 113 12.31 -15.81 20.57
#